data_AF-A0A2R7YS05-F1
#
_entry.id   AF-A0A2R7YS05-F1
#
_cell.length_a   1.000
_cell.length_b   1.000
_cell.length_c   1.000
_cell.angle_alpha   90.00
_cell.angle_beta   90.00
_cell.angle_gamma   90.00
#
_symmetry.space_group_name_H-M   'P 1'
#
loop_
_entity.id
_entity.type
_entity.pdbx_description
1 polymer ?
#
loop_
_entity_poly.entity_id
_entity_poly.type
_entity_poly.pdbx_seq_one_letter_code
_entity_poly.pdbx_strand_id
1 'polypeptide(L)'
;MPDEEPARAADASPYAFAGMIGLAAVFFLVAATPTVVDAPWWAVALLLVGWAAGLVQGCRWFVRRPVAVLVLSVALGVGWFAVVLAGARWFDWA
;
A
#
# COMPACT_ATOMS: atom_id res chain seq x y z
N MET A 1 -41.31 -13.04 22.05
CA MET A 1 -40.18 -12.17 21.68
C MET A 1 -39.64 -12.74 20.39
N PRO A 2 -39.83 -12.07 19.24
CA PRO A 2 -39.11 -12.49 18.05
C PRO A 2 -37.63 -12.40 18.39
N ASP A 3 -36.90 -13.46 18.09
CA ASP A 3 -35.46 -13.55 18.29
C ASP A 3 -34.82 -12.31 17.68
N GLU A 4 -34.21 -11.49 18.53
CA GLU A 4 -33.30 -10.45 18.09
C GLU A 4 -32.08 -11.18 17.52
N GLU A 5 -32.19 -11.67 16.28
CA GLU A 5 -31.01 -11.96 15.47
C GLU A 5 -30.16 -10.69 15.57
N PRO A 6 -28.95 -10.74 16.16
CA PRO A 6 -28.11 -9.57 16.26
C PRO A 6 -27.93 -9.08 14.84
N ALA A 7 -28.51 -7.91 14.56
CA ALA A 7 -28.64 -7.36 13.23
C ALA A 7 -27.30 -7.52 12.53
N ARG A 8 -27.26 -8.49 11.60
CA ARG A 8 -26.25 -8.75 10.58
C ARG A 8 -25.27 -7.58 10.54
N ALA A 9 -24.12 -7.72 11.20
CA ALA A 9 -23.00 -6.81 10.97
C ALA A 9 -22.92 -6.68 9.45
N ALA A 10 -23.24 -5.50 8.93
CA ALA A 10 -23.21 -5.26 7.51
C ALA A 10 -21.74 -5.40 7.13
N ASP A 11 -21.38 -6.59 6.64
CA ASP A 11 -20.03 -7.15 6.62
C ASP A 11 -19.02 -6.21 5.96
N ALA A 12 -18.41 -5.35 6.77
CA ALA A 12 -17.31 -4.53 6.31
C ALA A 12 -16.15 -5.48 6.02
N SER A 13 -15.81 -5.64 4.74
CA SER A 13 -14.85 -6.66 4.32
C SER A 13 -13.48 -6.44 5.01
N PRO A 14 -12.99 -7.41 5.80
CA PRO A 14 -11.73 -7.25 6.56
C PRO A 14 -10.53 -7.02 5.64
N TYR A 15 -10.61 -7.50 4.40
CA TYR A 15 -9.56 -7.35 3.38
C TYR A 15 -9.39 -5.90 2.91
N ALA A 16 -10.47 -5.10 2.88
CA ALA A 16 -10.36 -3.68 2.54
C ALA A 16 -9.55 -2.93 3.60
N PHE A 17 -9.83 -3.21 4.88
CA PHE A 17 -9.08 -2.63 6.00
C PHE A 17 -7.63 -3.10 5.99
N ALA A 18 -7.37 -4.41 5.84
CA ALA A 18 -6.02 -4.94 5.73
C ALA A 18 -5.25 -4.30 4.58
N GLY A 19 -5.90 -4.09 3.42
CA GLY A 19 -5.29 -3.41 2.28
C GLY A 19 -4.97 -1.93 2.55
N MET A 20 -5.85 -1.19 3.23
CA MET A 20 -5.57 0.21 3.60
C MET A 20 -4.46 0.32 4.66
N ILE A 21 -4.42 -0.59 5.64
CA ILE A 21 -3.32 -0.69 6.60
C ILE A 21 -2.01 -1.00 5.86
N GLY A 22 -2.05 -1.92 4.89
CA GLY A 22 -0.91 -2.23 4.03
C GLY A 22 -0.43 -1.01 3.24
N LEU A 23 -1.34 -0.23 2.64
CA LEU A 23 -0.99 1.02 1.96
C LEU A 23 -0.33 2.03 2.91
N ALA A 24 -0.83 2.16 4.15
CA ALA A 24 -0.20 3.01 5.15
C ALA A 24 1.21 2.52 5.53
N ALA A 25 1.40 1.21 5.70
CA ALA A 25 2.72 0.65 5.96
C ALA A 25 3.71 0.92 4.81
N VAL A 26 3.27 0.74 3.55
CA VAL A 26 4.09 1.03 2.37
C VAL A 26 4.45 2.51 2.27
N PHE A 27 3.58 3.43 2.68
CA PHE A 27 3.91 4.85 2.75
C PHE A 27 5.14 5.10 3.62
N PHE A 28 5.18 4.50 4.81
CA PHE A 28 6.32 4.64 5.71
C PHE A 28 7.59 4.03 5.13
N LEU A 29 7.50 2.90 4.44
CA LEU A 29 8.65 2.31 3.73
C LEU A 29 9.23 3.29 2.69
N VAL A 30 8.36 3.87 1.85
CA VAL A 30 8.78 4.83 0.83
C VAL A 30 9.33 6.11 1.47
N ALA A 31 8.65 6.65 2.48
CA ALA A 31 9.04 7.89 3.15
C ALA A 31 10.34 7.76 3.96
N ALA A 32 10.62 6.58 4.52
CA ALA A 32 11.87 6.29 5.23
C ALA A 32 13.02 5.87 4.30
N THR A 33 12.75 5.58 3.02
CA THR A 33 13.80 5.19 2.05
C THR A 33 14.99 6.17 2.03
N PRO A 34 14.81 7.50 1.93
CA PRO A 34 15.95 8.44 1.90
C PRO A 34 16.73 8.52 3.22
N THR A 35 16.24 7.93 4.33
CA THR A 35 16.99 7.91 5.60
C THR A 35 17.85 6.67 5.78
N VAL A 36 17.65 5.65 4.93
CA VAL A 36 18.30 4.33 5.05
C VAL A 36 19.13 4.00 3.80
N VAL A 37 18.77 4.58 2.65
CA VAL A 37 19.39 4.32 1.34
C VAL A 37 19.69 5.65 0.67
N ASP A 38 20.87 5.79 0.06
CA ASP A 38 21.27 6.96 -0.75
C ASP A 38 20.52 7.03 -2.11
N ALA A 39 19.20 6.85 -2.08
CA ALA A 39 18.35 6.95 -3.26
C ALA A 39 18.19 8.42 -3.66
N PRO A 40 18.32 8.76 -4.95
CA PRO A 40 18.15 10.13 -5.42
C PRO A 40 16.70 10.59 -5.21
N TRP A 41 16.52 11.88 -4.95
CA TRP A 41 15.22 12.48 -4.61
C TRP A 41 14.12 12.17 -5.64
N TRP A 42 14.48 12.06 -6.93
CA TRP A 42 13.53 11.77 -7.99
C TRP A 42 12.98 10.34 -7.89
N ALA A 43 13.79 9.37 -7.43
CA ALA A 43 13.35 7.98 -7.27
C ALA A 43 12.32 7.88 -6.14
N VAL A 44 12.61 8.56 -5.02
CA VAL A 44 11.67 8.67 -3.89
C VAL A 44 10.40 9.40 -4.33
N ALA A 45 10.51 10.48 -5.09
CA ALA A 45 9.34 11.20 -5.63
C ALA A 45 8.48 10.31 -6.54
N LEU A 46 9.09 9.53 -7.44
CA LEU A 46 8.35 8.59 -8.31
C LEU A 46 7.64 7.49 -7.49
N LEU A 47 8.31 6.95 -6.46
CA LEU A 47 7.71 5.98 -5.55
C LEU A 47 6.52 6.59 -4.78
N LEU A 48 6.65 7.84 -4.30
CA LEU A 48 5.56 8.56 -3.63
C LEU A 48 4.38 8.84 -4.58
N VAL A 49 4.65 9.20 -5.83
CA VAL A 49 3.60 9.39 -6.85
C VAL A 49 2.89 8.07 -7.15
N GLY A 50 3.65 6.97 -7.32
CA GLY A 50 3.08 5.63 -7.50
C GLY A 50 2.24 5.19 -6.32
N TRP A 51 2.71 5.44 -5.10
CA TRP A 51 1.95 5.21 -3.88
C TRP A 51 0.68 6.07 -3.81
N ALA A 52 0.75 7.37 -4.14
CA ALA A 52 -0.40 8.26 -4.11
C ALA A 52 -1.49 7.83 -5.11
N ALA A 53 -1.09 7.43 -6.31
CA ALA A 53 -1.99 6.81 -7.28
C ALA A 53 -2.63 5.52 -6.71
N GLY A 54 -1.82 4.70 -6.03
CA GLY A 54 -2.27 3.53 -5.29
C GLY A 54 -3.29 3.86 -4.19
N LEU A 55 -3.06 4.91 -3.40
CA LEU A 55 -3.97 5.37 -2.36
C LEU A 55 -5.32 5.80 -2.96
N VAL A 56 -5.28 6.65 -4.00
CA VAL A 56 -6.50 7.08 -4.72
C VAL A 56 -7.26 5.86 -5.23
N GLN A 57 -6.54 4.89 -5.78
CA GLN A 57 -7.15 3.67 -6.30
C GLN A 57 -7.71 2.77 -5.19
N GLY A 58 -7.03 2.68 -4.04
CA GLY A 58 -7.47 2.01 -2.83
C GLY A 58 -8.77 2.59 -2.30
N CYS A 59 -8.86 3.93 -2.19
CA CYS A 59 -10.08 4.63 -1.80
C CYS A 59 -11.24 4.35 -2.77
N ARG A 60 -10.99 4.32 -4.08
CA ARG A 60 -12.00 4.01 -5.12
C ARG A 60 -12.47 2.56 -5.08
N TRP A 61 -11.59 1.62 -4.71
CA TRP A 61 -11.90 0.19 -4.66
C TRP A 61 -12.34 -0.30 -3.30
N PHE A 62 -12.21 0.51 -2.25
CA PHE A 62 -12.46 0.13 -0.86
C PHE A 62 -13.79 -0.63 -0.68
N VAL A 63 -14.88 -0.11 -1.23
CA VAL A 63 -16.21 -0.75 -1.18
C VAL A 63 -16.45 -1.70 -2.35
N ARG A 64 -15.95 -1.36 -3.54
CA ARG A 64 -16.27 -2.07 -4.79
C ARG A 64 -15.51 -3.38 -4.97
N ARG A 65 -14.26 -3.46 -4.50
CA ARG A 65 -13.31 -4.56 -4.72
C ARG A 65 -12.30 -4.66 -3.55
N PRO A 66 -12.74 -5.12 -2.36
CA PRO A 66 -11.92 -5.08 -1.14
C PRO A 66 -10.62 -5.89 -1.24
N VAL A 67 -10.66 -7.06 -1.89
CA VAL A 67 -9.45 -7.89 -2.12
C VAL A 67 -8.45 -7.20 -3.05
N ALA A 68 -8.92 -6.38 -4.00
CA ALA A 68 -8.02 -5.65 -4.90
C ALA A 68 -7.20 -4.59 -4.17
N VAL A 69 -7.74 -3.99 -3.09
CA VAL A 69 -6.98 -3.05 -2.24
C VAL A 69 -5.84 -3.77 -1.52
N LEU A 70 -6.09 -4.98 -1.03
CA LEU A 70 -5.06 -5.82 -0.43
C LEU A 70 -3.97 -6.16 -1.44
N VAL A 71 -4.34 -6.67 -2.62
CA VAL A 71 -3.40 -6.99 -3.69
C VAL A 71 -2.59 -5.76 -4.12
N LEU A 72 -3.22 -4.59 -4.20
CA LEU A 72 -2.56 -3.32 -4.53
C LEU A 72 -1.50 -2.95 -3.50
N SER A 73 -1.81 -3.06 -2.21
CA SER A 73 -0.85 -2.77 -1.14
C SER A 73 0.38 -3.68 -1.19
N VAL A 74 0.16 -4.98 -1.39
CA VAL A 74 1.25 -5.97 -1.57
C VAL A 74 2.06 -5.66 -2.83
N ALA A 75 1.40 -5.37 -3.96
CA ALA A 75 2.08 -5.05 -5.21
C ALA A 75 2.97 -3.80 -5.09
N LEU A 76 2.51 -2.76 -4.37
CA LEU A 76 3.32 -1.57 -4.13
C LEU A 76 4.50 -1.86 -3.19
N GLY A 77 4.30 -2.66 -2.13
CA GLY A 77 5.40 -3.07 -1.26
C GLY A 77 6.47 -3.88 -2.01
N VAL A 78 6.06 -4.83 -2.86
CA VAL A 78 6.96 -5.60 -3.72
C VAL A 78 7.64 -4.71 -4.76
N GLY A 79 6.90 -3.79 -5.37
CA GLY A 79 7.43 -2.82 -6.32
C GLY A 79 8.48 -1.90 -5.70
N TRP A 80 8.23 -1.39 -4.49
CA TRP A 80 9.21 -0.65 -3.71
C TRP A 80 10.48 -1.46 -3.48
N PHE A 81 10.36 -2.71 -3.01
CA PHE A 81 11.51 -3.58 -2.77
C PHE A 81 12.32 -3.83 -4.05
N ALA A 82 11.63 -4.08 -5.17
CA ALA A 82 12.27 -4.25 -6.46
C ALA A 82 13.04 -3.00 -6.92
N VAL A 83 12.50 -1.80 -6.69
CA VAL A 83 13.16 -0.53 -7.01
C VAL A 83 14.39 -0.32 -6.13
N VAL A 84 14.31 -0.55 -4.82
CA VAL A 84 15.44 -0.42 -3.90
C VAL A 84 16.54 -1.42 -4.26
N LEU A 85 16.18 -2.69 -4.50
CA LEU A 85 17.12 -3.73 -4.91
C LEU A 85 17.77 -3.40 -6.26
N ALA A 86 17.00 -2.87 -7.20
CA ALA A 86 17.51 -2.43 -8.49
C ALA A 86 18.48 -1.25 -8.34
N GLY A 87 18.13 -0.28 -7.51
CA GLY A 87 18.98 0.84 -7.13
C GLY A 87 20.32 0.38 -6.56
N ALA A 88 20.28 -0.52 -5.59
CA ALA A 88 21.49 -1.10 -4.99
C ALA A 88 22.34 -1.88 -6.01
N ARG A 89 21.70 -2.58 -6.96
CA ARG A 89 22.41 -3.43 -7.92
C ARG A 89 23.00 -2.70 -9.12
N TRP A 90 22.32 -1.67 -9.62
CA TRP A 90 22.67 -1.00 -10.89
C TRP A 90 23.07 0.47 -10.73
N PHE A 91 22.72 1.10 -9.62
CA PHE A 91 22.95 2.53 -9.37
C PHE A 91 23.76 2.79 -8.09
N ASP A 92 24.33 1.73 -7.49
CA ASP A 92 25.16 1.75 -6.28
C ASP A 92 24.51 2.49 -5.09
N TRP A 93 23.18 2.38 -4.96
CA TRP A 93 22.49 2.87 -3.76
C TRP A 93 22.91 2.01 -2.56
N ALA A 94 23.53 2.61 -1.55
CA ALA A 94 23.99 1.95 -0.34
C ALA A 94 23.41 2.62 0.91
#